data_AF-C4M1F2-F1
#
_entry.id   AF-C4M1F2-F1
#
_cell.length_a   1.000
_cell.length_b   1.000
_cell.length_c   1.000
_cell.angle_alpha   90.00
_cell.angle_beta   90.00
_cell.angle_gamma   90.00
#
_symmetry.space_group_name_H-M   'P 1'
#
loop_
_entity.id
_entity.type
_entity.pdbx_description
1 polymer ?
#
loop_
_entity_poly.entity_id
_entity_poly.type
_entity_poly.pdbx_seq_one_letter_code
_entity_poly.pdbx_strand_id
1 'polypeptide(L)'
;MEERGRQTNQSFSDDSSEDLDNPFDETWIELYCSLDGNEFLCEVDQSFIEDEFNLYGLRAFIEHYEEALDIISSKTTIQSYDKNLRRQLSIETKLLYGLIHQRFIVTVPGLKKMYEKFRRGEFGACPRVLCDNHAVLPIGTSNIPYLSKTKLFCPRCGEVYSIPDGYCGSNLDGAYFGMTFPHLLMLNVSGMKKADKFKPTIFGFEIASSSAPPGRFIPTRDSFFVVNN
;
A
#
# COMPACT_ATOMS: atom_id res chain seq x y z
N MET A 1 -74.38 -14.08 40.80
CA MET A 1 -73.18 -14.93 40.93
C MET A 1 -72.04 -14.18 40.26
N GLU A 2 -71.11 -13.71 41.08
CA GLU A 2 -69.78 -13.18 40.72
C GLU A 2 -68.98 -14.25 39.91
N GLU A 3 -67.90 -14.04 39.16
CA GLU A 3 -66.87 -12.99 39.07
C GLU A 3 -65.96 -13.28 37.83
N ARG A 4 -65.04 -12.35 37.49
CA ARG A 4 -63.83 -12.43 36.61
C ARG A 4 -64.05 -12.34 35.09
N GLY A 5 -63.22 -11.63 34.30
CA GLY A 5 -61.96 -10.95 34.55
C GLY A 5 -61.49 -10.12 33.35
N ARG A 6 -60.55 -9.22 33.65
CA ARG A 6 -59.85 -8.16 32.90
C ARG A 6 -59.12 -8.64 31.61
N GLN A 7 -59.08 -7.80 30.56
CA GLN A 7 -57.84 -7.23 29.98
C GLN A 7 -58.09 -6.33 28.74
N THR A 8 -57.35 -5.22 28.75
CA THR A 8 -57.19 -4.16 27.74
C THR A 8 -56.04 -4.48 26.77
N ASN A 9 -55.88 -3.61 25.76
CA ASN A 9 -54.68 -3.31 24.94
C ASN A 9 -54.70 -3.88 23.52
N GLN A 10 -54.12 -3.27 22.49
CA GLN A 10 -53.68 -1.89 22.21
C GLN A 10 -53.38 -1.86 20.70
N SER A 11 -53.55 -0.67 20.11
CA SER A 11 -52.96 -0.14 18.87
C SER A 11 -52.10 -1.03 17.98
N PHE A 12 -52.53 -1.11 16.71
CA PHE A 12 -51.71 -1.36 15.54
C PHE A 12 -50.63 -0.28 15.38
N SER A 13 -49.37 -0.71 15.32
CA SER A 13 -48.26 -0.01 14.69
C SER A 13 -47.22 -1.06 14.34
N ASP A 14 -47.29 -1.55 13.11
CA ASP A 14 -46.25 -2.35 12.46
C ASP A 14 -45.29 -1.34 11.83
N ASP A 15 -44.29 -0.93 12.63
CA ASP A 15 -43.14 -0.15 12.14
C ASP A 15 -42.09 -1.17 11.72
N SER A 16 -42.19 -1.55 10.44
CA SER A 16 -41.26 -2.46 9.80
C SER A 16 -40.07 -1.65 9.27
N SER A 17 -38.87 -2.15 9.56
CA SER A 17 -37.54 -1.82 9.00
C SER A 17 -36.65 -0.88 9.82
N GLU A 18 -36.14 -1.38 10.95
CA GLU A 18 -34.74 -1.11 11.28
C GLU A 18 -33.90 -2.07 10.44
N ASP A 19 -33.12 -1.50 9.53
CA ASP A 19 -32.26 -2.16 8.55
C ASP A 19 -31.42 -3.26 9.19
N LEU A 20 -31.85 -4.50 8.96
CA LEU A 20 -31.01 -5.68 9.14
C LEU A 20 -29.88 -5.56 8.11
N ASP A 21 -28.65 -5.40 8.59
CA ASP A 21 -27.39 -5.48 7.83
C ASP A 21 -27.55 -6.41 6.62
N ASN A 22 -27.70 -5.83 5.44
CA ASN A 22 -27.72 -6.57 4.19
C ASN A 22 -26.29 -7.09 3.94
N PRO A 23 -26.02 -8.40 3.97
CA PRO A 23 -24.66 -8.95 3.82
C PRO A 23 -24.05 -8.78 2.41
N PHE A 24 -24.68 -7.97 1.55
CA PHE A 24 -24.43 -7.87 0.12
C PHE A 24 -24.14 -6.45 -0.37
N ASP A 25 -24.15 -5.43 0.48
CA ASP A 25 -23.72 -4.08 0.09
C ASP A 25 -22.23 -3.91 0.45
N GLU A 26 -21.36 -4.46 -0.41
CA GLU A 26 -19.91 -4.21 -0.37
C GLU A 26 -19.67 -2.68 -0.35
N THR A 27 -18.93 -2.21 0.65
CA THR A 27 -18.60 -0.79 0.78
C THR A 27 -17.72 -0.33 -0.37
N TRP A 28 -17.70 0.99 -0.65
CA TRP A 28 -16.82 1.53 -1.67
C TRP A 28 -15.35 1.18 -1.42
N ILE A 29 -14.93 1.13 -0.14
CA ILE A 29 -13.56 0.83 0.26
C ILE A 29 -13.19 -0.62 -0.04
N GLU A 30 -14.07 -1.57 0.31
CA GLU A 30 -13.89 -2.99 0.01
C GLU A 30 -13.82 -3.22 -1.50
N LEU A 31 -14.77 -2.66 -2.24
CA LEU A 31 -14.80 -2.73 -3.71
C LEU A 31 -13.53 -2.12 -4.32
N TYR A 32 -13.09 -0.95 -3.84
CA TYR A 32 -11.92 -0.29 -4.40
C TYR A 32 -10.62 -1.05 -4.10
N CYS A 33 -10.49 -1.62 -2.91
CA CYS A 33 -9.32 -2.43 -2.54
C CYS A 33 -9.30 -3.79 -3.24
N SER A 34 -10.46 -4.31 -3.68
CA SER A 34 -10.56 -5.59 -4.40
C SER A 34 -10.28 -5.50 -5.90
N LEU A 35 -10.15 -4.29 -6.46
CA LEU A 35 -9.82 -4.11 -7.88
C LEU A 35 -8.40 -4.60 -8.24
N ASP A 36 -8.28 -5.20 -9.41
CA ASP A 36 -6.98 -5.55 -10.01
C ASP A 36 -6.06 -4.32 -10.08
N GLY A 37 -4.85 -4.44 -9.53
CA GLY A 37 -3.86 -3.36 -9.42
C GLY A 37 -3.87 -2.62 -8.09
N ASN A 38 -4.90 -2.79 -7.25
CA ASN A 38 -5.05 -2.12 -5.94
C ASN A 38 -4.68 -3.02 -4.75
N GLU A 39 -4.15 -4.21 -4.97
CA GLU A 39 -3.93 -5.22 -3.95
C GLU A 39 -2.88 -4.81 -2.90
N PHE A 40 -2.12 -3.73 -3.14
CA PHE A 40 -1.20 -3.16 -2.15
C PHE A 40 -1.91 -2.30 -1.10
N LEU A 41 -3.12 -1.83 -1.37
CA LEU A 41 -3.90 -1.06 -0.41
C LEU A 41 -4.44 -2.00 0.70
N CYS A 42 -4.63 -1.45 1.90
CA CYS A 42 -5.50 -2.05 2.90
C CYS A 42 -6.77 -1.21 3.05
N GLU A 43 -7.85 -1.84 3.47
CA GLU A 43 -9.10 -1.15 3.80
C GLU A 43 -8.87 -0.26 5.03
N VAL A 44 -9.11 1.05 4.87
CA VAL A 44 -9.06 2.00 5.97
C VAL A 44 -10.29 1.83 6.87
N ASP A 45 -10.10 1.85 8.18
CA ASP A 45 -11.22 1.71 9.12
C ASP A 45 -12.16 2.91 9.02
N GLN A 46 -13.47 2.65 9.02
CA GLN A 46 -14.50 3.68 8.93
C GLN A 46 -14.37 4.72 10.06
N SER A 47 -14.03 4.29 11.27
CA SER A 47 -13.80 5.18 12.43
C SER A 47 -12.61 6.14 12.24
N PHE A 48 -11.63 5.78 11.43
CA PHE A 48 -10.51 6.68 11.10
C PHE A 48 -10.97 7.80 10.15
N ILE A 49 -11.89 7.50 9.24
CA ILE A 49 -12.43 8.43 8.24
C ILE A 49 -13.45 9.37 8.87
N GLU A 50 -14.24 8.90 9.84
CA GLU A 50 -15.25 9.69 10.54
C GLU A 50 -14.65 10.78 11.46
N ASP A 51 -13.39 10.61 11.88
CA ASP A 51 -12.67 11.61 12.66
C ASP A 51 -12.00 12.64 11.74
N GLU A 52 -12.64 13.82 11.64
CA GLU A 52 -12.19 14.94 10.80
C GLU A 52 -10.75 15.38 11.07
N PHE A 53 -10.22 15.18 12.28
CA PHE A 53 -8.84 15.53 12.61
C PHE A 53 -7.85 14.72 11.76
N ASN A 54 -8.15 13.45 11.49
CA ASN A 54 -7.30 12.59 10.65
C ASN A 54 -7.27 13.05 9.19
N LEU A 55 -8.30 13.77 8.75
CA LEU A 55 -8.48 14.24 7.37
C LEU A 55 -8.01 15.69 7.16
N TYR A 56 -7.53 16.35 8.21
CA TYR A 56 -7.16 17.76 8.18
C TYR A 56 -6.22 18.10 7.02
N GLY A 57 -6.55 19.15 6.26
CA GLY A 57 -5.75 19.65 5.14
C GLY A 57 -5.90 18.90 3.82
N LEU A 58 -6.60 17.75 3.76
CA LEU A 58 -6.81 17.01 2.52
C LEU A 58 -7.74 17.74 1.54
N ARG A 59 -8.66 18.56 2.05
CA ARG A 59 -9.57 19.41 1.25
C ARG A 59 -8.84 20.33 0.27
N ALA A 60 -7.59 20.72 0.55
CA ALA A 60 -6.82 21.56 -0.35
C ALA A 60 -6.42 20.86 -1.67
N PHE A 61 -6.50 19.52 -1.72
CA PHE A 61 -6.14 18.72 -2.88
C PHE A 61 -7.34 18.29 -3.74
N ILE A 62 -8.56 18.49 -3.24
CA ILE A 62 -9.79 17.93 -3.83
C ILE A 62 -10.80 19.04 -4.04
N GLU A 63 -11.28 19.22 -5.27
CA GLU A 63 -12.28 20.24 -5.60
C GLU A 63 -13.65 19.90 -4.99
N HIS A 64 -14.12 18.66 -5.20
CA HIS A 64 -15.41 18.13 -4.72
C HIS A 64 -15.20 17.25 -3.48
N TYR A 65 -14.59 17.83 -2.44
CA TYR A 65 -14.16 17.08 -1.26
C TYR A 65 -15.31 16.37 -0.52
N GLU A 66 -16.45 17.05 -0.33
CA GLU A 66 -17.58 16.47 0.41
C GLU A 66 -18.20 15.30 -0.35
N GLU A 67 -18.41 15.46 -1.66
CA GLU A 67 -18.94 14.42 -2.54
C GLU A 67 -17.99 13.23 -2.62
N ALA A 68 -16.69 13.49 -2.73
CA ALA A 68 -15.68 12.44 -2.73
C ALA A 68 -15.66 11.67 -1.40
N LEU A 69 -15.77 12.36 -0.26
CA LEU A 69 -15.80 11.75 1.07
C LEU A 69 -17.08 10.95 1.30
N ASP A 70 -18.24 11.46 0.90
CA ASP A 70 -19.52 10.76 1.03
C ASP A 70 -19.55 9.48 0.18
N ILE A 71 -18.88 9.46 -0.98
CA ILE A 71 -18.70 8.23 -1.77
C ILE A 71 -17.79 7.24 -1.03
N ILE A 72 -16.65 7.69 -0.47
CA ILE A 72 -15.73 6.81 0.29
C ILE A 72 -16.45 6.19 1.49
N SER A 73 -17.22 6.99 2.23
CA SER A 73 -18.03 6.54 3.36
C SER A 73 -19.29 5.76 2.97
N SER A 74 -19.49 5.46 1.68
CA SER A 74 -20.65 4.73 1.15
C SER A 74 -22.02 5.34 1.48
N LYS A 75 -22.08 6.64 1.81
CA LYS A 75 -23.34 7.38 2.05
C LYS A 75 -24.09 7.67 0.75
N THR A 76 -23.34 7.75 -0.35
CA THR A 76 -23.87 7.93 -1.70
C THR A 76 -23.05 7.10 -2.68
N THR A 77 -23.60 6.86 -3.87
CA THR A 77 -22.87 6.19 -4.95
C THR A 77 -22.51 7.20 -6.03
N ILE A 78 -21.41 6.96 -6.75
CA ILE A 78 -21.03 7.83 -7.87
C ILE A 78 -22.11 7.90 -8.97
N GLN A 79 -23.03 6.92 -9.02
CA GLN A 79 -24.13 6.88 -9.98
C GLN A 79 -25.23 7.92 -9.70
N SER A 80 -25.25 8.54 -8.53
CA SER A 80 -26.24 9.59 -8.19
C SER A 80 -25.95 10.93 -8.88
N TYR A 81 -24.73 11.16 -9.36
CA TYR A 81 -24.29 12.42 -9.96
C TYR A 81 -24.44 12.46 -11.48
N ASP A 82 -24.36 13.66 -12.08
CA ASP A 82 -24.38 13.85 -13.54
C ASP A 82 -23.14 13.26 -14.23
N LYS A 83 -23.31 12.76 -15.47
CA LYS A 83 -22.26 12.07 -16.22
C LYS A 83 -20.93 12.83 -16.33
N ASN A 84 -20.98 14.16 -16.50
CA ASN A 84 -19.79 14.98 -16.62
C ASN A 84 -19.02 15.03 -15.28
N LEU A 85 -19.75 15.16 -14.16
CA LEU A 85 -19.19 15.23 -12.81
C LEU A 85 -18.63 13.87 -12.35
N ARG A 86 -19.26 12.75 -12.75
CA ARG A 86 -18.79 11.39 -12.42
C ARG A 86 -17.33 11.14 -12.76
N ARG A 87 -16.87 11.64 -13.91
CA ARG A 87 -15.47 11.44 -14.32
C ARG A 87 -14.52 12.11 -13.34
N GLN A 88 -14.83 13.35 -12.96
CA GLN A 88 -14.02 14.13 -12.04
C GLN A 88 -14.06 13.54 -10.63
N LEU A 89 -15.26 13.23 -10.12
CA LEU A 89 -15.43 12.54 -8.83
C LEU A 89 -14.67 11.21 -8.79
N SER A 90 -14.69 10.41 -9.87
CA SER A 90 -13.95 9.14 -9.89
C SER A 90 -12.44 9.34 -9.70
N ILE A 91 -11.87 10.43 -10.21
CA ILE A 91 -10.45 10.75 -10.04
C ILE A 91 -10.20 11.25 -8.62
N GLU A 92 -11.04 12.18 -8.16
CA GLU A 92 -10.92 12.84 -6.87
C GLU A 92 -11.15 11.89 -5.69
N THR A 93 -12.16 11.03 -5.73
CA THR A 93 -12.42 9.99 -4.72
C THR A 93 -11.22 9.04 -4.57
N LYS A 94 -10.61 8.61 -5.68
CA LYS A 94 -9.42 7.74 -5.65
C LYS A 94 -8.20 8.45 -5.05
N LEU A 95 -7.99 9.72 -5.44
CA LEU A 95 -6.93 10.55 -4.87
C LEU A 95 -7.13 10.75 -3.37
N LEU A 96 -8.33 11.14 -2.95
CA LEU A 96 -8.68 11.37 -1.56
C LEU A 96 -8.44 10.09 -0.74
N TYR A 97 -8.99 8.95 -1.17
CA TYR A 97 -8.78 7.68 -0.47
C TYR A 97 -7.29 7.31 -0.37
N GLY A 98 -6.52 7.51 -1.43
CA GLY A 98 -5.08 7.29 -1.40
C GLY A 98 -4.35 8.16 -0.37
N LEU A 99 -4.73 9.43 -0.24
CA LEU A 99 -4.14 10.33 0.76
C LEU A 99 -4.58 9.99 2.20
N ILE A 100 -5.81 9.52 2.37
CA ILE A 100 -6.30 8.97 3.65
C ILE A 100 -5.49 7.72 4.01
N HIS A 101 -5.32 6.80 3.04
CA HIS A 101 -4.56 5.57 3.21
C HIS A 101 -3.13 5.83 3.67
N GLN A 102 -2.44 6.82 3.06
CA GLN A 102 -1.09 7.24 3.48
C GLN A 102 -1.00 7.57 4.98
N ARG A 103 -2.02 8.25 5.51
CA ARG A 103 -2.09 8.60 6.94
C ARG A 103 -2.49 7.41 7.81
N PHE A 104 -3.42 6.59 7.32
CA PHE A 104 -3.90 5.44 8.06
C PHE A 104 -2.81 4.40 8.30
N ILE A 105 -1.99 4.09 7.29
CA ILE A 105 -0.99 3.00 7.38
C ILE A 105 0.19 3.29 8.33
N VAL A 106 0.29 4.51 8.87
CA VAL A 106 1.25 4.85 9.94
C VAL A 106 0.64 4.83 11.34
N THR A 107 -0.66 4.55 11.47
CA THR A 107 -1.34 4.30 12.75
C THR A 107 -1.14 2.86 13.21
N VAL A 108 -1.44 2.56 14.48
CA VAL A 108 -1.35 1.18 15.00
C VAL A 108 -2.28 0.20 14.24
N PRO A 109 -3.57 0.50 14.00
CA PRO A 109 -4.43 -0.38 13.19
C PRO A 109 -3.92 -0.57 11.76
N GLY A 110 -3.53 0.52 11.09
CA GLY A 110 -3.02 0.46 9.72
C GLY A 110 -1.71 -0.33 9.60
N LEU A 111 -0.76 -0.14 10.52
CA LEU A 111 0.47 -0.91 10.58
C LEU A 111 0.19 -2.42 10.75
N LYS A 112 -0.80 -2.78 11.57
CA LYS A 112 -1.20 -4.18 11.76
C LYS A 112 -1.74 -4.79 10.47
N LYS A 113 -2.69 -4.13 9.80
CA LYS A 113 -3.25 -4.61 8.52
C LYS A 113 -2.17 -4.78 7.45
N MET A 114 -1.28 -3.80 7.32
CA MET A 114 -0.19 -3.84 6.35
C MET A 114 0.87 -4.90 6.69
N TYR A 115 1.16 -5.12 7.97
CA TYR A 115 2.08 -6.19 8.39
C TYR A 115 1.54 -7.58 8.07
N GLU A 116 0.22 -7.80 8.18
CA GLU A 116 -0.39 -9.07 7.80
C GLU A 116 -0.25 -9.35 6.30
N LYS A 117 -0.46 -8.34 5.44
CA LYS A 117 -0.21 -8.43 3.99
C LYS A 117 1.27 -8.70 3.69
N PHE A 118 2.18 -8.01 4.38
CA PHE A 118 3.63 -8.21 4.28
C PHE A 118 4.04 -9.65 4.62
N ARG A 119 3.51 -10.19 5.72
CA ARG A 119 3.80 -11.56 6.16
C ARG A 119 3.31 -12.61 5.17
N ARG A 120 2.23 -12.33 4.44
CA ARG A 120 1.69 -13.18 3.36
C ARG A 120 2.41 -12.99 2.02
N GLY A 121 3.36 -12.06 1.93
CA GLY A 121 4.12 -11.80 0.71
C GLY A 121 3.31 -11.11 -0.40
N GLU A 122 2.20 -10.46 -0.06
CA GLU A 122 1.28 -9.87 -1.05
C GLU A 122 1.89 -8.69 -1.83
N PHE A 123 2.89 -8.04 -1.25
CA PHE A 123 3.60 -6.94 -1.91
C PHE A 123 4.70 -7.42 -2.88
N GLY A 124 4.88 -8.74 -2.98
CA GLY A 124 5.92 -9.37 -3.78
C GLY A 124 7.22 -9.61 -3.01
N ALA A 125 8.29 -9.81 -3.79
CA ALA A 125 9.60 -10.22 -3.28
C ALA A 125 10.72 -9.34 -3.85
N CYS A 126 11.83 -9.26 -3.10
CA CYS A 126 12.99 -8.48 -3.51
C CYS A 126 13.64 -9.11 -4.76
N PRO A 127 13.88 -8.32 -5.83
CA PRO A 127 14.50 -8.84 -7.04
C PRO A 127 15.99 -9.16 -6.87
N ARG A 128 16.62 -8.71 -5.78
CA ARG A 128 18.02 -8.99 -5.51
C ARG A 128 18.20 -10.44 -5.08
N VAL A 129 18.95 -11.22 -5.85
CA VAL A 129 19.20 -12.65 -5.62
C VAL A 129 19.62 -12.98 -4.18
N LEU A 130 20.54 -12.19 -3.60
CA LEU A 130 21.04 -12.40 -2.24
C LEU A 130 20.07 -11.98 -1.12
N CYS A 131 18.89 -11.47 -1.49
CA CYS A 131 17.79 -11.30 -0.56
C CYS A 131 16.95 -12.57 -0.41
N ASP A 132 17.17 -13.62 -1.20
CA ASP A 132 16.46 -14.90 -1.09
C ASP A 132 14.92 -14.72 -1.11
N ASN A 133 14.45 -13.99 -2.13
CA ASN A 133 13.02 -13.65 -2.32
C ASN A 133 12.35 -13.02 -1.09
N HIS A 134 13.10 -12.29 -0.25
CA HIS A 134 12.53 -11.65 0.93
C HIS A 134 11.37 -10.72 0.57
N ALA A 135 10.29 -10.79 1.34
CA ALA A 135 9.13 -9.93 1.19
C ALA A 135 9.51 -8.45 1.21
N VAL A 136 8.78 -7.64 0.44
CA VAL A 136 9.00 -6.20 0.30
C VAL A 136 7.79 -5.43 0.77
N LEU A 137 7.91 -4.11 0.88
CA LEU A 137 6.83 -3.21 1.29
C LEU A 137 6.65 -2.12 0.23
N PRO A 138 5.40 -1.67 -0.03
CA PRO A 138 5.18 -0.52 -0.88
C PRO A 138 5.74 0.74 -0.24
N ILE A 139 6.28 1.64 -1.06
CA ILE A 139 6.82 2.93 -0.62
C ILE A 139 6.60 3.99 -1.70
N GLY A 140 6.36 5.23 -1.27
CA GLY A 140 6.45 6.42 -2.11
C GLY A 140 7.82 7.08 -2.03
N THR A 141 8.31 7.63 -3.14
CA THR A 141 9.52 8.49 -3.14
C THR A 141 9.21 9.97 -2.86
N SER A 142 7.93 10.32 -2.70
CA SER A 142 7.42 11.64 -2.36
C SER A 142 6.08 11.48 -1.64
N ASN A 143 5.72 12.45 -0.80
CA ASN A 143 4.38 12.55 -0.20
C ASN A 143 3.43 13.43 -1.03
N ILE A 144 3.92 14.02 -2.12
CA ILE A 144 3.14 14.86 -3.03
C ILE A 144 2.53 13.97 -4.13
N PRO A 145 1.21 14.04 -4.37
CA PRO A 145 0.54 13.28 -5.43
C PRO A 145 1.09 13.58 -6.83
N TYR A 146 0.93 12.62 -7.73
CA TYR A 146 1.26 12.66 -9.15
C TYR A 146 2.75 12.81 -9.49
N LEU A 147 3.63 12.77 -8.48
CA LEU A 147 5.08 12.92 -8.70
C LEU A 147 5.76 11.61 -9.10
N SER A 148 5.31 10.49 -8.54
CA SER A 148 5.93 9.18 -8.79
C SER A 148 4.97 8.04 -8.47
N LYS A 149 4.96 7.02 -9.32
CA LYS A 149 4.33 5.72 -9.03
C LYS A 149 4.95 5.05 -7.81
N THR A 150 4.20 4.12 -7.22
CA THR A 150 4.61 3.28 -6.10
C THR A 150 5.88 2.48 -6.44
N LYS A 151 6.74 2.32 -5.43
CA LYS A 151 7.97 1.53 -5.48
C LYS A 151 7.94 0.46 -4.39
N LEU A 152 8.93 -0.43 -4.40
CA LEU A 152 9.07 -1.50 -3.42
C LEU A 152 10.34 -1.32 -2.60
N PHE A 153 10.20 -1.20 -1.28
CA PHE A 153 11.30 -1.20 -0.33
C PHE A 153 11.57 -2.62 0.17
N CYS A 154 12.81 -3.08 0.06
CA CYS A 154 13.23 -4.33 0.70
C CYS A 154 13.91 -4.05 2.04
N PRO A 155 13.32 -4.51 3.16
CA PRO A 155 13.91 -4.26 4.47
C PRO A 155 15.19 -5.10 4.70
N ARG A 156 15.40 -6.19 3.95
CA ARG A 156 16.61 -7.03 4.04
C ARG A 156 17.87 -6.35 3.50
N CYS A 157 17.78 -5.70 2.34
CA CYS A 157 18.91 -5.00 1.74
C CYS A 157 18.91 -3.49 1.96
N GLY A 158 17.77 -2.90 2.36
CA GLY A 158 17.63 -1.46 2.56
C GLY A 158 17.52 -0.64 1.28
N GLU A 159 17.14 -1.28 0.16
CA GLU A 159 17.08 -0.64 -1.16
C GLU A 159 15.65 -0.55 -1.68
N VAL A 160 15.43 0.40 -2.60
CA VAL A 160 14.15 0.65 -3.26
C VAL A 160 14.19 0.21 -4.73
N TYR A 161 13.15 -0.48 -5.18
CA TYR A 161 13.04 -1.06 -6.51
C TYR A 161 11.81 -0.52 -7.24
N SER A 162 11.92 -0.41 -8.56
CA SER A 162 10.75 -0.13 -9.41
C SER A 162 9.92 -1.40 -9.61
N ILE A 163 8.61 -1.20 -9.67
CA ILE A 163 7.64 -2.23 -10.05
C ILE A 163 7.59 -2.25 -11.58
N PRO A 164 7.79 -3.40 -12.26
CA PRO A 164 7.62 -3.48 -13.70
C PRO A 164 6.17 -3.18 -14.10
N ASP A 165 5.97 -2.60 -15.29
CA ASP A 165 4.63 -2.30 -15.79
C ASP A 165 3.79 -3.59 -15.93
N GLY A 166 2.50 -3.49 -15.61
CA GLY A 166 1.56 -4.61 -15.65
C GLY A 166 1.56 -5.51 -14.41
N TYR A 167 2.45 -5.26 -13.44
CA TYR A 167 2.38 -5.91 -12.13
C TYR A 167 1.45 -5.15 -11.18
N CYS A 168 0.90 -5.86 -10.20
CA CYS A 168 0.11 -5.30 -9.10
C CYS A 168 0.81 -4.08 -8.47
N GLY A 169 0.05 -3.01 -8.20
CA GLY A 169 0.54 -1.77 -7.60
C GLY A 169 1.38 -0.88 -8.53
N SER A 170 1.72 -1.29 -9.76
CA SER A 170 2.57 -0.51 -10.68
C SER A 170 1.93 0.81 -11.16
N ASN A 171 0.61 0.95 -11.02
CA ASN A 171 -0.13 2.16 -11.40
C ASN A 171 -0.63 2.99 -10.21
N LEU A 172 -0.41 2.52 -8.97
CA LEU A 172 -0.75 3.28 -7.78
C LEU A 172 0.23 4.44 -7.60
N ASP A 173 -0.29 5.59 -7.16
CA ASP A 173 0.54 6.72 -6.79
C ASP A 173 1.35 6.40 -5.52
N GLY A 174 2.66 6.67 -5.55
CA GLY A 174 3.52 6.43 -4.40
C GLY A 174 3.14 7.27 -3.19
N ALA A 175 2.51 8.43 -3.39
CA ALA A 175 2.01 9.27 -2.30
C ALA A 175 1.00 8.52 -1.43
N TYR A 176 0.30 7.50 -1.94
CA TYR A 176 -0.68 6.72 -1.15
C TYR A 176 -0.04 5.86 -0.06
N PHE A 177 1.27 5.64 -0.16
CA PHE A 177 2.06 4.92 0.85
C PHE A 177 3.01 5.86 1.60
N GLY A 178 3.47 6.91 0.91
CA GLY A 178 4.41 7.88 1.46
C GLY A 178 5.79 7.28 1.74
N MET A 179 6.67 8.12 2.28
CA MET A 179 8.07 7.77 2.52
C MET A 179 8.29 7.06 3.87
N THR A 180 7.37 7.24 4.82
CA THR A 180 7.57 6.84 6.23
C THR A 180 7.15 5.41 6.52
N PHE A 181 6.05 4.97 5.93
CA PHE A 181 5.35 3.72 6.24
C PHE A 181 6.28 2.49 6.41
N PRO A 182 7.12 2.12 5.43
CA PRO A 182 7.88 0.87 5.55
C PRO A 182 8.93 0.95 6.67
N HIS A 183 9.51 2.13 6.90
CA HIS A 183 10.50 2.33 7.95
C HIS A 183 9.85 2.24 9.33
N LEU A 184 8.69 2.87 9.53
CA LEU A 184 7.95 2.81 10.77
C LEU A 184 7.48 1.38 11.10
N LEU A 185 6.99 0.65 10.09
CA LEU A 185 6.60 -0.75 10.26
C LEU A 185 7.80 -1.61 10.68
N MET A 186 8.97 -1.42 10.04
CA MET A 186 10.18 -2.16 10.38
C MET A 186 10.80 -1.82 11.74
N LEU A 187 10.51 -0.66 12.34
CA LEU A 187 10.91 -0.38 13.73
C LEU A 187 10.27 -1.36 14.73
N ASN A 188 9.12 -1.94 14.39
CA ASN A 188 8.39 -2.90 15.21
C ASN A 188 8.76 -4.37 14.91
N VAL A 189 9.71 -4.61 14.00
CA VAL A 189 10.13 -5.97 13.60
C VAL A 189 11.59 -6.19 14.01
N SER A 190 11.81 -7.11 14.95
CA SER A 190 13.14 -7.48 15.44
C SER A 190 13.73 -8.69 14.70
N GLY A 191 15.07 -8.82 14.72
CA GLY A 191 15.77 -10.04 14.29
C GLY A 191 15.97 -10.20 12.78
N MET A 192 15.76 -9.13 12.01
CA MET A 192 15.94 -9.17 10.56
C MET A 192 17.44 -9.28 10.18
N LYS A 193 17.78 -10.33 9.43
CA LYS A 193 19.13 -10.53 8.90
C LYS A 193 19.37 -9.60 7.70
N LYS A 194 20.52 -8.94 7.67
CA LYS A 194 20.94 -8.15 6.50
C LYS A 194 21.29 -9.08 5.34
N ALA A 195 21.03 -8.62 4.11
CA ALA A 195 21.39 -9.34 2.90
C ALA A 195 22.91 -9.37 2.69
N ASP A 196 23.42 -10.50 2.20
CA ASP A 196 24.82 -10.63 1.82
C ASP A 196 25.16 -9.75 0.61
N LYS A 197 26.44 -9.39 0.46
CA LYS A 197 26.96 -8.68 -0.72
C LYS A 197 27.46 -9.69 -1.75
N PHE A 198 27.23 -9.39 -3.03
CA PHE A 198 27.75 -10.23 -4.10
C PHE A 198 29.27 -10.10 -4.14
N LYS A 199 29.95 -11.25 -4.19
CA LYS A 199 31.41 -11.34 -4.26
C LYS A 199 31.79 -11.83 -5.65
N PRO A 200 32.14 -10.92 -6.58
CA PRO A 200 32.53 -11.32 -7.92
C PRO A 200 33.87 -12.06 -7.88
N THR A 201 33.99 -13.13 -8.68
CA THR A 201 35.22 -13.92 -8.80
C THR A 201 35.59 -14.12 -10.28
N ILE A 202 36.89 -14.21 -10.55
CA ILE A 202 37.45 -14.58 -11.86
C ILE A 202 38.36 -15.79 -11.63
N PHE A 203 38.06 -16.92 -12.29
CA PHE A 203 38.75 -18.21 -12.07
C PHE A 203 38.85 -18.64 -10.60
N GLY A 204 37.84 -18.32 -9.79
CA GLY A 204 37.80 -18.64 -8.36
C GLY A 204 38.51 -17.64 -7.45
N PHE A 205 39.15 -16.60 -8.00
CA PHE A 205 39.77 -15.52 -7.23
C PHE A 205 38.82 -14.34 -7.08
N GLU A 206 38.60 -13.88 -5.85
CA GLU A 206 37.77 -12.70 -5.57
C GLU A 206 38.40 -11.45 -6.17
N ILE A 207 37.59 -10.64 -6.86
CA ILE A 207 38.06 -9.37 -7.42
C ILE A 207 38.27 -8.38 -6.27
N ALA A 208 39.47 -7.82 -6.14
CA ALA A 208 39.77 -6.80 -5.14
C ALA A 208 38.83 -5.58 -5.31
N SER A 209 38.30 -5.08 -4.19
CA SER A 209 37.39 -3.93 -4.14
C SER A 209 38.04 -2.60 -4.55
N SER A 210 39.37 -2.57 -4.68
CA SER A 210 40.13 -1.41 -5.15
C SER A 210 40.19 -1.37 -6.67
N SER A 211 39.12 -0.89 -7.30
CA SER A 211 39.21 -0.28 -8.63
C SER A 211 39.51 1.22 -8.50
N ALA A 212 40.63 1.57 -7.87
CA ALA A 212 41.43 2.64 -8.45
C ALA A 212 42.02 2.05 -9.74
N PRO A 213 41.94 2.71 -10.90
CA PRO A 213 42.44 2.11 -12.13
C PRO A 213 43.94 1.86 -11.96
N PRO A 214 44.45 0.62 -12.07
CA PRO A 214 45.85 0.47 -12.42
C PRO A 214 45.91 0.95 -13.86
N GLY A 215 46.39 2.18 -14.05
CA GLY A 215 46.37 2.86 -15.33
C GLY A 215 46.91 1.96 -16.44
N ARG A 216 46.30 2.04 -17.63
CA ARG A 216 46.88 1.58 -18.89
C ARG A 216 47.32 0.11 -18.87
N PHE A 217 46.58 -0.76 -19.56
CA PHE A 217 47.13 -2.05 -20.00
C PHE A 217 48.37 -1.76 -20.86
N ILE A 218 49.56 -1.76 -20.27
CA ILE A 218 50.84 -1.78 -20.97
C ILE A 218 51.24 -3.26 -20.96
N PRO A 219 51.21 -3.95 -22.12
CA PRO A 219 51.81 -5.26 -22.21
C PRO A 219 53.31 -5.06 -21.98
N THR A 220 53.83 -5.44 -20.82
CA THR A 220 55.27 -5.60 -20.65
C THR A 220 55.66 -6.88 -21.37
N ARG A 221 56.71 -6.79 -22.18
CA ARG A 221 57.12 -7.81 -23.16
C ARG A 221 57.74 -9.07 -22.54
N ASP A 222 57.68 -9.23 -21.21
CA ASP A 222 58.62 -10.09 -20.47
C ASP A 222 57.99 -11.18 -19.57
N SER A 223 56.68 -11.43 -19.64
CA SER A 223 56.09 -12.62 -18.98
C SER A 223 55.74 -13.68 -20.01
N PHE A 224 56.78 -14.28 -20.59
CA PHE A 224 56.68 -15.58 -21.26
C PHE A 224 56.18 -16.62 -20.25
N PHE A 225 55.01 -17.18 -20.51
CA PHE A 225 54.63 -18.48 -19.98
C PHE A 225 55.58 -19.52 -20.57
N VAL A 226 56.57 -19.96 -19.80
CA VAL A 226 57.23 -21.23 -20.06
C VAL A 226 56.30 -22.32 -19.53
N VAL A 227 55.50 -22.87 -20.43
CA VAL A 227 54.87 -24.18 -20.23
C VAL A 227 55.94 -25.20 -20.59
N ASN A 228 56.56 -25.81 -19.58
CA ASN A 228 57.36 -27.01 -19.80
C ASN A 228 56.45 -28.23 -19.67
N ASN A 229 56.35 -28.99 -20.77
CA ASN A 229 55.96 -30.39 -20.78
C ASN A 229 57.06 -31.26 -20.17
#